data_AF-A0A3P7MGM0-F1
#
_entry.id   AF-A0A3P7MGM0-F1
#
_cell.length_a   1.000
_cell.length_b   1.000
_cell.length_c   1.000
_cell.angle_alpha   90.00
_cell.angle_beta   90.00
_cell.angle_gamma   90.00
#
_symmetry.space_group_name_H-M   'P 1'
#
loop_
_entity.id
_entity.type
_entity.pdbx_description
1 polymer ?
#
loop_
_entity_poly.entity_id
_entity_poly.type
_entity_poly.pdbx_seq_one_letter_code
_entity_poly.pdbx_strand_id
1 'polypeptide(L)'
;MHKCKYDEGRCTLIILDDGSVILWEPDKEESCQFVPIGTMSGYLIGQVWISQSKELALSWEEDPKTVWDCGSKLTVTDQGYAFTAKGKVRPRRAVEAGIVTSNQLAAQLLAVEDSAQESALALFQHSLLTFCQRVNILAATFHSTLARNPTIVIRKLLGRSDVSATYVGDEVVQRHLLRQTPYVAPATPCPTFGFSWSGYASNAFGSE
;
A
#
# COMPACT_ATOMS: atom_id res chain seq x y z
N MET A 1 3.60 -31.94 -57.00
CA MET A 1 3.60 -31.07 -55.79
C MET A 1 3.49 -31.96 -54.57
N HIS A 2 4.62 -32.39 -54.03
CA HIS A 2 4.65 -33.25 -52.85
C HIS A 2 4.50 -32.35 -51.61
N LYS A 3 3.42 -32.55 -50.85
CA LYS A 3 3.13 -31.78 -49.63
C LYS A 3 3.89 -32.43 -48.47
N CYS A 4 4.92 -31.75 -47.96
CA CYS A 4 5.51 -32.11 -46.66
C CYS A 4 4.41 -31.98 -45.59
N LYS A 5 4.17 -33.03 -44.79
CA LYS A 5 3.29 -32.94 -43.62
C LYS A 5 4.11 -32.50 -42.41
N TYR A 6 3.66 -31.45 -41.73
CA TYR A 6 4.30 -30.95 -40.51
C TYR A 6 4.44 -32.05 -39.45
N ASP A 7 3.40 -32.87 -39.25
CA ASP A 7 3.36 -33.95 -38.26
C ASP A 7 4.47 -35.01 -38.42
N GLU A 8 5.09 -35.12 -39.60
CA GLU A 8 6.11 -36.13 -39.88
C GLU A 8 7.49 -35.72 -39.32
N GLY A 9 7.68 -34.46 -38.91
CA GLY A 9 8.93 -33.96 -38.33
C GLY A 9 10.14 -33.98 -39.26
N ARG A 10 9.90 -34.30 -40.53
CA ARG A 10 10.92 -34.39 -41.57
C ARG A 10 10.29 -34.14 -42.91
N CYS A 11 10.99 -33.43 -43.78
CA CYS A 11 10.72 -33.51 -45.21
C CYS A 11 11.94 -34.06 -45.93
N THR A 12 11.81 -35.29 -46.42
CA THR A 12 12.78 -35.89 -47.33
C THR A 12 12.56 -35.32 -48.70
N LEU A 13 13.65 -34.88 -49.29
CA LEU A 13 13.60 -33.78 -50.19
C LEU A 13 13.87 -34.30 -51.61
N ILE A 14 12.80 -34.79 -52.24
CA ILE A 14 12.71 -34.89 -53.71
C ILE A 14 12.36 -33.48 -54.29
N ILE A 15 12.35 -32.41 -53.47
CA ILE A 15 11.75 -31.08 -53.75
C ILE A 15 12.79 -29.90 -53.70
N LEU A 16 14.03 -30.16 -53.31
CA LEU A 16 15.20 -29.29 -53.26
C LEU A 16 16.22 -30.18 -53.93
N ASP A 17 16.69 -29.76 -55.09
CA ASP A 17 17.47 -30.58 -56.02
C ASP A 17 18.88 -30.96 -55.51
N ASP A 18 19.10 -30.86 -54.19
CA ASP A 18 20.38 -30.97 -53.49
C ASP A 18 20.47 -32.15 -52.51
N GLY A 19 19.37 -32.89 -52.27
CA GLY A 19 19.36 -34.05 -51.37
C GLY A 19 19.48 -33.69 -49.88
N SER A 20 19.27 -32.43 -49.51
CA SER A 20 19.20 -31.99 -48.11
C SER A 20 17.97 -32.56 -47.41
N VAL A 21 17.97 -32.66 -46.08
CA VAL A 21 16.78 -33.08 -45.30
C VAL A 21 16.51 -32.03 -44.24
N ILE A 22 15.29 -31.51 -44.22
CA ILE A 22 14.85 -30.61 -43.15
C ILE A 22 14.19 -31.46 -42.07
N LEU A 23 14.73 -31.37 -40.86
CA LEU A 23 14.21 -32.01 -39.66
C LEU A 23 13.66 -30.93 -38.72
N TRP A 24 12.47 -31.15 -38.17
CA TRP A 24 11.90 -30.31 -37.13
C TRP A 24 11.17 -31.21 -36.12
N GLU A 25 10.99 -30.70 -34.91
CA GLU A 25 10.18 -31.38 -33.90
C GLU A 25 8.75 -30.81 -34.00
N PRO A 26 7.76 -31.60 -34.47
CA PRO A 26 6.41 -31.09 -34.63
C PRO A 26 5.79 -30.86 -33.26
N ASP A 27 5.40 -29.61 -33.01
CA ASP A 27 4.60 -29.30 -31.83
C ASP A 27 3.17 -29.77 -32.06
N LYS A 28 2.74 -30.75 -31.26
CA LYS A 28 1.38 -31.30 -31.33
C LYS A 28 0.34 -30.27 -30.90
N GLU A 29 0.75 -29.26 -30.12
CA GLU A 29 -0.12 -28.19 -29.64
C GLU A 29 -0.48 -27.19 -30.74
N GLU A 30 0.31 -27.10 -31.80
CA GLU A 30 0.07 -26.18 -32.94
C GLU A 30 -1.14 -26.60 -33.79
N SER A 31 -1.51 -27.89 -33.73
CA SER A 31 -2.70 -28.41 -34.41
C SER A 31 -4.00 -28.21 -33.61
N CYS A 32 -3.91 -27.79 -32.35
CA CYS A 32 -5.07 -27.59 -31.49
C CYS A 32 -5.84 -26.33 -31.87
N GLN A 33 -7.16 -26.36 -31.70
CA GLN A 33 -8.00 -25.18 -31.87
C GLN A 33 -7.83 -24.19 -30.72
N PHE A 34 -7.55 -24.68 -29.52
CA PHE A 34 -7.38 -23.89 -28.31
C PHE A 34 -5.96 -24.01 -27.77
N VAL A 35 -5.37 -22.86 -27.41
CA VAL A 35 -4.04 -22.78 -26.80
C VAL A 35 -4.18 -22.54 -25.30
N PRO A 36 -3.46 -23.28 -24.43
CA PRO A 36 -3.57 -23.12 -22.99
C PRO A 36 -2.99 -21.78 -22.52
N ILE A 37 -3.83 -20.94 -21.90
CA ILE A 37 -3.42 -19.65 -21.31
C ILE A 37 -2.86 -19.83 -19.89
N GLY A 38 -3.39 -20.79 -19.12
CA GLY A 38 -2.93 -21.09 -17.76
C GLY A 38 -4.04 -21.57 -16.83
N THR A 39 -3.68 -21.95 -15.61
CA THR A 39 -4.65 -22.33 -14.56
C THR A 39 -4.95 -21.14 -13.66
N MET A 40 -6.23 -20.86 -13.45
CA MET A 40 -6.69 -19.72 -12.65
C MET A 40 -7.68 -20.17 -11.56
N SER A 41 -7.55 -19.57 -10.37
CA SER A 41 -8.50 -19.72 -9.27
C SER A 41 -9.54 -18.60 -9.33
N GLY A 42 -10.75 -18.87 -8.85
CA GLY A 42 -11.84 -17.89 -8.89
C GLY A 42 -13.10 -18.37 -8.20
N TYR A 43 -14.14 -17.56 -8.32
CA TYR A 43 -15.43 -17.73 -7.67
C TYR A 43 -16.51 -17.99 -8.71
N LEU A 44 -17.35 -18.99 -8.48
CA LEU A 44 -18.50 -19.28 -9.33
C LEU A 44 -19.77 -18.72 -8.68
N ILE A 45 -20.51 -17.89 -9.42
CA ILE A 45 -21.78 -17.29 -9.03
C ILE A 45 -22.79 -17.57 -10.15
N GLY A 46 -23.68 -18.53 -9.94
CA GLY A 46 -24.58 -19.00 -11.01
C GLY A 46 -23.78 -19.63 -12.17
N GLN A 47 -24.00 -19.16 -13.40
CA GLN A 47 -23.22 -19.55 -14.58
C GLN A 47 -22.07 -18.58 -14.90
N VAL A 48 -21.69 -17.72 -13.96
CA VAL A 48 -20.58 -16.77 -14.13
C VAL A 48 -19.44 -17.14 -13.20
N TRP A 49 -18.25 -17.35 -13.76
CA TRP A 49 -17.02 -17.52 -13.02
C TRP A 49 -16.19 -16.24 -13.08
N ILE A 50 -15.70 -15.78 -11.93
CA ILE A 50 -14.88 -14.57 -11.80
C ILE A 50 -13.53 -14.98 -11.23
N SER A 51 -12.44 -14.57 -11.88
CA SER A 51 -11.10 -14.87 -11.39
C SER A 51 -10.85 -14.25 -10.02
N GLN A 52 -9.97 -14.86 -9.23
CA GLN A 52 -9.57 -14.31 -7.94
C GLN A 52 -8.86 -12.96 -8.09
N SER A 53 -8.17 -12.75 -9.22
CA SER A 53 -7.59 -11.46 -9.59
C SER A 53 -8.62 -10.42 -10.04
N LYS A 54 -9.88 -10.82 -10.27
CA LYS A 54 -10.97 -9.98 -10.83
C LYS A 54 -10.69 -9.43 -12.24
N GLU A 55 -9.64 -9.88 -12.92
CA GLU A 55 -9.27 -9.44 -14.27
C GLU A 55 -10.07 -10.14 -15.39
N LEU A 56 -10.66 -11.29 -15.08
CA LEU A 56 -11.40 -12.09 -16.04
C LEU A 56 -12.70 -12.57 -15.43
N ALA A 57 -13.77 -12.45 -16.21
CA ALA A 57 -15.05 -13.06 -15.92
C ALA A 57 -15.51 -13.85 -17.13
N LEU A 58 -15.94 -15.09 -16.89
CA LEU A 58 -16.39 -16.04 -17.90
C LEU A 58 -17.85 -16.39 -17.60
N SER A 59 -18.70 -16.35 -18.62
CA SER A 59 -20.08 -16.84 -18.53
C SER A 59 -20.36 -17.94 -19.55
N TRP A 60 -21.36 -18.76 -19.26
CA TRP A 60 -21.84 -19.77 -20.19
C TRP A 60 -23.35 -20.00 -20.02
N GLU A 61 -23.99 -20.47 -21.09
CA GLU A 61 -25.39 -20.92 -21.07
C GLU A 61 -25.61 -22.12 -20.13
N GLU A 62 -26.88 -22.38 -19.75
CA GLU A 62 -27.25 -23.52 -18.89
C GLU A 62 -26.83 -24.88 -19.47
N ASP A 63 -26.86 -25.00 -20.79
CA ASP A 63 -26.37 -26.16 -21.55
C ASP A 63 -25.13 -25.77 -22.37
N PRO A 64 -23.94 -25.75 -21.75
CA PRO A 64 -22.76 -25.21 -22.40
C PRO A 64 -22.22 -26.17 -23.47
N LYS A 65 -21.76 -25.60 -24.57
CA LYS A 65 -21.17 -26.37 -25.67
C LYS A 65 -19.83 -26.94 -25.23
N THR A 66 -19.69 -28.27 -25.30
CA THR A 66 -18.42 -28.95 -24.99
C THR A 66 -17.73 -29.39 -26.27
N VAL A 67 -16.44 -29.06 -26.41
CA VAL A 67 -15.58 -29.43 -27.54
C VAL A 67 -14.47 -30.36 -27.04
N TRP A 68 -14.09 -31.33 -27.86
CA TRP A 68 -12.93 -32.18 -27.59
C TRP A 68 -11.75 -31.65 -28.40
N ASP A 69 -10.71 -31.19 -27.72
CA ASP A 69 -9.51 -30.66 -28.37
C ASP A 69 -8.27 -31.17 -27.65
N CYS A 70 -7.28 -31.63 -28.42
CA CYS A 70 -5.99 -32.14 -27.95
C CYS A 70 -6.04 -33.05 -26.72
N GLY A 71 -7.00 -33.99 -26.72
CA GLY A 71 -7.16 -35.02 -25.68
C GLY A 71 -7.89 -34.54 -24.42
N SER A 72 -8.44 -33.32 -24.43
CA SER A 72 -9.18 -32.75 -23.31
C SER A 72 -10.60 -32.35 -23.69
N LYS A 73 -11.56 -32.61 -22.80
CA LYS A 73 -12.91 -32.08 -22.92
C LYS A 73 -12.94 -30.65 -22.37
N LEU A 74 -13.21 -29.70 -23.26
CA LEU A 74 -13.28 -28.28 -22.95
C LEU A 74 -14.73 -27.79 -23.01
N THR A 75 -15.09 -26.88 -22.13
CA THR A 75 -16.39 -26.20 -22.12
C THR A 75 -16.19 -24.79 -22.68
N VAL A 76 -16.97 -24.43 -23.70
CA VAL A 76 -16.84 -23.13 -24.38
C VAL A 76 -17.79 -22.13 -23.71
N THR A 77 -17.23 -20.97 -23.38
CA THR A 77 -17.92 -19.81 -22.79
C THR A 77 -18.55 -18.96 -23.88
N ASP A 78 -19.48 -18.09 -23.50
CA ASP A 78 -20.16 -17.19 -24.44
C ASP A 78 -19.18 -16.19 -25.07
N GLN A 79 -18.07 -15.92 -24.39
CA GLN A 79 -16.99 -15.04 -24.85
C GLN A 79 -16.02 -15.73 -25.82
N GLY A 80 -16.17 -17.04 -26.06
CA GLY A 80 -15.28 -17.81 -26.95
C GLY A 80 -14.04 -18.40 -26.28
N TYR A 81 -13.87 -18.23 -24.96
CA TYR A 81 -12.85 -18.96 -24.20
C TYR A 81 -13.29 -20.39 -23.93
N ALA A 82 -12.33 -21.31 -23.85
CA ALA A 82 -12.57 -22.69 -23.48
C ALA A 82 -11.88 -23.00 -22.15
N PHE A 83 -12.60 -23.63 -21.23
CA PHE A 83 -12.06 -23.99 -19.92
C PHE A 83 -12.34 -25.45 -19.56
N THR A 84 -11.53 -25.95 -18.63
CA THR A 84 -11.75 -27.24 -17.98
C THR A 84 -11.71 -27.04 -16.48
N ALA A 85 -12.79 -27.39 -15.78
CA ALA A 85 -12.89 -27.20 -14.35
C ALA A 85 -12.05 -28.24 -13.61
N LYS A 86 -10.90 -27.81 -13.06
CA LYS A 86 -10.04 -28.64 -12.22
C LYS A 86 -10.27 -28.29 -10.74
N GLY A 87 -11.32 -28.86 -10.11
CA GLY A 87 -11.51 -28.70 -8.65
C GLY A 87 -12.93 -28.92 -8.13
N LYS A 88 -13.04 -29.05 -6.80
CA LYS A 88 -14.33 -29.07 -6.08
C LYS A 88 -14.86 -27.65 -5.91
N VAL A 89 -16.01 -27.34 -6.50
CA VAL A 89 -16.76 -26.11 -6.22
C VAL A 89 -17.19 -26.15 -4.75
N ARG A 90 -16.60 -25.30 -3.91
CA ARG A 90 -17.08 -25.09 -2.54
C ARG A 90 -18.02 -23.88 -2.57
N PRO A 91 -19.32 -24.04 -2.30
CA PRO A 91 -20.22 -22.89 -2.18
C PRO A 91 -19.78 -22.07 -0.97
N ARG A 92 -19.24 -20.87 -1.21
CA ARG A 92 -19.09 -19.85 -0.17
C ARG A 92 -20.35 -18.99 -0.19
N ARG A 93 -20.80 -18.53 0.98
CA ARG A 93 -21.93 -17.59 1.12
C ARG A 93 -21.76 -16.47 0.10
N ALA A 94 -22.84 -16.16 -0.61
CA ALA A 94 -22.91 -15.13 -1.65
C ALA A 94 -22.19 -13.86 -1.15
N VAL A 95 -20.98 -13.64 -1.65
CA VAL A 95 -20.35 -12.34 -1.60
C VAL A 95 -21.14 -11.52 -2.61
N GLU A 96 -21.59 -10.34 -2.19
CA GLU A 96 -22.23 -9.35 -3.05
C GLU A 96 -21.42 -9.25 -4.35
N ALA A 97 -22.03 -9.70 -5.46
CA ALA A 97 -21.35 -9.79 -6.73
C ALA A 97 -20.96 -8.37 -7.14
N GLY A 98 -19.66 -8.06 -7.07
CA GLY A 98 -19.13 -6.80 -7.54
C GLY A 98 -19.45 -6.59 -9.03
N ILE A 99 -19.33 -5.35 -9.49
CA ILE A 99 -19.61 -5.00 -10.89
C ILE A 99 -18.68 -5.82 -11.80
N VAL A 100 -19.27 -6.67 -12.64
CA VAL A 100 -18.56 -7.44 -13.66
C VAL A 100 -18.67 -6.71 -14.98
N THR A 101 -17.53 -6.40 -15.59
CA THR A 101 -17.49 -5.73 -16.89
C THR A 101 -17.27 -6.76 -18.00
N SER A 102 -17.88 -6.53 -19.16
CA SER A 102 -17.77 -7.40 -20.33
C SER A 102 -16.50 -7.13 -21.17
N ASN A 103 -15.73 -6.09 -20.83
CA ASN A 103 -14.50 -5.73 -21.53
C ASN A 103 -13.26 -6.01 -20.66
N GLN A 104 -12.24 -6.60 -21.28
CA GLN A 104 -11.01 -6.97 -20.60
C GLN A 104 -10.30 -5.77 -19.95
N LEU A 105 -10.33 -4.61 -20.60
CA LEU A 105 -9.68 -3.40 -20.08
C LEU A 105 -10.35 -2.87 -18.80
N ALA A 106 -11.69 -2.80 -18.74
CA ALA A 106 -12.32 -2.28 -17.52
C ALA A 106 -12.25 -3.30 -16.38
N ALA A 107 -12.22 -4.60 -16.66
CA ALA A 107 -11.96 -5.62 -15.65
C ALA A 107 -10.56 -5.44 -15.02
N GLN A 108 -9.53 -5.19 -15.84
CA GLN A 108 -8.18 -4.89 -15.35
C GLN A 108 -8.12 -3.59 -14.55
N LEU A 109 -8.78 -2.53 -15.00
CA LEU A 109 -8.82 -1.26 -14.25
C LEU A 109 -9.51 -1.42 -12.89
N LEU A 110 -10.63 -2.14 -12.84
CA LEU A 110 -11.33 -2.43 -11.57
C LEU A 110 -10.48 -3.29 -10.62
N ALA A 111 -9.76 -4.28 -11.14
CA ALA A 111 -8.85 -5.09 -10.34
C ALA A 111 -7.71 -4.23 -9.72
N VAL A 112 -7.17 -3.28 -10.48
CA VAL A 112 -6.14 -2.36 -9.99
C VAL A 112 -6.69 -1.37 -8.96
N GLU A 113 -7.88 -0.82 -9.20
CA GLU A 113 -8.55 0.09 -8.27
C GLU A 113 -8.78 -0.57 -6.91
N ASP A 114 -9.29 -1.81 -6.91
CA ASP A 114 -9.59 -2.55 -5.69
C ASP A 114 -8.30 -2.94 -4.94
N SER A 115 -7.28 -3.40 -5.66
CA SER A 115 -5.95 -3.69 -5.09
C SER A 115 -5.30 -2.45 -4.45
N ALA A 116 -5.42 -1.29 -5.10
CA ALA A 116 -4.93 -0.03 -4.56
C ALA A 116 -5.71 0.39 -3.31
N GLN A 117 -7.04 0.23 -3.32
CA GLN A 117 -7.90 0.54 -2.19
C GLN A 117 -7.62 -0.35 -0.96
N GLU A 118 -7.49 -1.67 -1.16
CA GLU A 118 -7.15 -2.59 -0.07
C GLU A 118 -5.79 -2.25 0.54
N SER A 119 -4.80 -1.96 -0.31
CA SER A 119 -3.46 -1.56 0.13
C SER A 119 -3.49 -0.26 0.95
N ALA A 120 -4.25 0.74 0.49
CA ALA A 120 -4.40 2.01 1.20
C ALA A 120 -5.06 1.83 2.57
N LEU A 121 -6.13 1.02 2.66
CA LEU A 121 -6.81 0.72 3.92
C LEU A 121 -5.89 -0.01 4.90
N ALA A 122 -5.12 -0.98 4.43
CA ALA A 122 -4.17 -1.71 5.28
C ALA A 122 -3.10 -0.77 5.87
N LEU A 123 -2.56 0.15 5.07
CA LEU A 123 -1.58 1.15 5.53
C LEU A 123 -2.21 2.11 6.55
N PHE A 124 -3.44 2.56 6.32
CA PHE A 124 -4.16 3.39 7.27
C PHE A 124 -4.38 2.67 8.60
N GLN A 125 -4.86 1.43 8.58
CA GLN A 125 -5.04 0.63 9.79
C GLN A 125 -3.72 0.43 10.53
N HIS A 126 -2.64 0.10 9.80
CA HIS A 126 -1.33 -0.08 10.39
C HIS A 126 -0.81 1.22 11.04
N SER A 127 -1.00 2.37 10.40
CA SER A 127 -0.57 3.66 10.95
C SER A 127 -1.35 4.05 12.20
N LEU A 128 -2.67 3.80 12.25
CA LEU A 128 -3.50 4.04 13.44
C LEU A 128 -3.10 3.15 14.62
N LEU A 129 -2.86 1.86 14.36
CA LEU A 129 -2.40 0.93 15.39
C LEU A 129 -1.02 1.34 15.94
N THR A 130 -0.09 1.67 15.04
CA THR A 130 1.25 2.14 15.41
C THR A 130 1.19 3.45 16.19
N PHE A 131 0.31 4.37 15.80
CA PHE A 131 0.12 5.63 16.52
C PHE A 131 -0.40 5.38 17.94
N CYS A 132 -1.42 4.53 18.10
CA CYS A 132 -1.95 4.15 19.42
C CYS A 132 -0.86 3.56 20.32
N GLN A 133 -0.03 2.65 19.79
CA GLN A 133 1.11 2.09 20.53
C GLN A 133 2.11 3.17 20.96
N ARG A 134 2.45 4.11 20.07
CA ARG A 134 3.36 5.21 20.40
C ARG A 134 2.78 6.15 21.45
N VAL A 135 1.48 6.42 21.43
CA VAL A 135 0.81 7.22 22.47
C VAL A 135 0.84 6.51 23.82
N ASN A 136 0.60 5.19 23.86
CA ASN A 136 0.67 4.41 25.09
C ASN A 136 2.09 4.40 25.70
N ILE A 137 3.11 4.25 24.85
CA ILE A 137 4.52 4.34 25.27
C ILE A 137 4.84 5.75 25.76
N LEU A 138 4.38 6.78 25.04
CA LEU A 138 4.55 8.17 25.45
C LEU A 138 3.89 8.43 26.81
N ALA A 139 2.69 7.92 27.07
CA ALA A 139 2.03 8.02 28.36
C ALA A 139 2.88 7.40 29.48
N ALA A 140 3.35 6.15 29.29
CA ALA A 140 4.21 5.49 30.28
C ALA A 140 5.50 6.28 30.59
N THR A 141 6.18 6.77 29.54
CA THR A 141 7.38 7.62 29.72
C THR A 141 7.04 8.95 30.41
N PHE A 142 5.89 9.52 30.10
CA PHE A 142 5.38 10.73 30.71
C PHE A 142 5.18 10.55 32.22
N HIS A 143 4.52 9.48 32.67
CA HIS A 143 4.35 9.17 34.10
C HIS A 143 5.69 9.10 34.84
N SER A 144 6.68 8.42 34.26
CA SER A 144 8.03 8.32 34.86
C SER A 144 8.75 9.67 34.95
N THR A 145 8.55 10.53 33.96
CA THR A 145 9.19 11.86 33.91
C THR A 145 8.52 12.82 34.90
N LEU A 146 7.20 12.70 35.05
CA LEU A 146 6.41 13.48 36.00
C LEU A 146 6.84 13.21 37.44
N ALA A 147 7.15 11.96 37.78
CA ALA A 147 7.66 11.60 39.10
C ALA A 147 9.06 12.16 39.38
N ARG A 148 9.93 12.26 38.35
CA ARG A 148 11.31 12.76 38.51
C ARG A 148 11.41 14.29 38.49
N ASN A 149 10.71 14.95 37.57
CA ASN A 149 10.82 16.40 37.34
C ASN A 149 9.44 17.04 37.08
N PRO A 150 8.53 17.03 38.07
CA PRO A 150 7.13 17.47 37.90
C PRO A 150 7.01 18.92 37.40
N THR A 151 7.87 19.80 37.91
CA THR A 151 7.84 21.23 37.53
C THR A 151 8.13 21.46 36.05
N ILE A 152 9.16 20.83 35.49
CA ILE A 152 9.51 21.01 34.07
C ILE A 152 8.41 20.46 33.16
N VAL A 153 7.88 19.29 33.51
CA VAL A 153 6.84 18.61 32.73
C VAL A 153 5.56 19.43 32.68
N ILE A 154 5.08 19.91 33.83
CA ILE A 154 3.87 20.73 33.91
C ILE A 154 4.03 22.07 33.20
N ARG A 155 5.22 22.69 33.25
CA ARG A 155 5.51 23.91 32.49
C ARG A 155 5.41 23.69 30.98
N LYS A 156 5.93 22.58 30.47
CA LYS A 156 5.85 22.21 29.06
C LYS A 156 4.42 21.87 28.63
N LEU A 157 3.65 21.18 29.47
CA LEU A 157 2.25 20.84 29.18
C LEU A 157 1.32 22.06 29.16
N LEU A 158 1.46 22.94 30.15
CA LEU A 158 0.60 24.11 30.29
C LEU A 158 1.08 25.31 29.49
N GLY A 159 2.27 25.23 28.87
CA GLY A 159 2.89 26.35 28.16
C GLY A 159 3.19 27.55 29.06
N ARG A 160 3.39 27.33 30.37
CA ARG A 160 3.54 28.38 31.38
C ARG A 160 4.84 28.23 32.16
N SER A 161 5.54 29.33 32.42
CA SER A 161 6.80 29.34 33.19
C SER A 161 6.61 29.68 34.67
N ASP A 162 5.47 30.25 35.04
CA ASP A 162 5.12 30.74 36.38
C ASP A 162 4.51 29.66 37.27
N VAL A 163 4.77 28.39 36.96
CA VAL A 163 4.20 27.23 37.65
C VAL A 163 5.31 26.40 38.28
N SER A 164 5.14 26.05 39.55
CA SER A 164 5.91 25.02 40.26
C SER A 164 5.00 23.84 40.56
N ALA A 165 5.54 22.64 40.53
CA ALA A 165 4.74 21.43 40.72
C ALA A 165 5.49 20.40 41.56
N THR A 166 4.78 19.75 42.47
CA THR A 166 5.29 18.70 43.35
C THR A 166 4.48 17.42 43.15
N TYR A 167 5.18 16.29 43.00
CA TYR A 167 4.54 14.98 42.87
C TYR A 167 4.10 14.50 44.26
N VAL A 168 2.80 14.26 44.44
CA VAL A 168 2.21 13.89 45.74
C VAL A 168 2.03 12.37 45.87
N GLY A 169 2.01 11.65 44.75
CA GLY A 169 1.75 10.21 44.67
C GLY A 169 0.50 9.91 43.85
N ASP A 170 0.30 8.65 43.48
CA ASP A 170 -0.89 8.15 42.78
C ASP A 170 -1.24 8.94 41.50
N GLU A 171 -0.22 9.30 40.72
CA GLU A 171 -0.33 10.11 39.48
C GLU A 171 -0.87 11.55 39.70
N VAL A 172 -1.02 11.99 40.95
CA VAL A 172 -1.48 13.34 41.30
C VAL A 172 -0.29 14.29 41.50
N VAL A 173 -0.43 15.49 40.92
CA VAL A 173 0.54 16.57 41.03
C VAL A 173 -0.11 17.80 41.63
N GLN A 174 0.51 18.33 42.69
CA GLN A 174 0.10 19.60 43.28
C GLN A 174 0.81 20.75 42.57
N ARG A 175 0.02 21.74 42.15
CA ARG A 175 0.50 22.90 41.40
C ARG A 175 0.50 24.15 42.26
N HIS A 176 1.60 24.88 42.23
CA HIS A 176 1.79 26.18 42.88
C HIS A 176 2.09 27.24 41.82
N LEU A 177 1.48 28.41 41.96
CA LEU A 177 1.79 29.57 41.13
C LEU A 177 2.95 30.34 41.76
N LEU A 178 3.94 30.66 40.94
CA LEU A 178 5.07 31.48 41.31
C LEU A 178 4.76 32.92 40.95
N ARG A 179 4.96 33.82 41.91
CA ARG A 179 4.90 35.25 41.65
C ARG A 179 6.27 35.69 41.14
N GLN A 180 6.32 36.32 39.97
CA GLN A 180 7.56 36.93 39.49
C GLN A 180 7.96 38.05 40.44
N THR A 181 9.14 37.94 41.04
CA THR A 181 9.74 39.05 41.76
C THR A 181 10.41 39.97 40.74
N PRO A 182 10.27 41.31 40.89
CA PRO A 182 11.03 42.23 40.07
C PRO A 182 12.53 41.96 40.32
N TYR A 183 13.29 41.88 39.24
CA TYR A 183 14.74 41.76 39.30
C TYR A 183 15.29 43.02 39.98
N VAL A 184 15.73 42.89 41.24
CA VAL A 184 16.50 43.93 41.91
C VAL A 184 17.94 43.68 41.52
N ALA A 185 18.46 44.49 40.59
CA ALA A 185 19.88 44.46 40.26
C ALA A 185 20.68 44.64 41.57
N PRO A 186 21.71 43.82 41.83
CA PRO A 186 22.57 44.06 42.99
C PRO A 186 23.16 45.46 42.84
N ALA A 187 22.93 46.31 43.84
CA ALA A 187 23.55 47.62 43.92
C ALA A 187 25.06 47.41 44.04
N THR A 188 25.76 47.37 42.91
CA THR A 188 27.22 47.47 42.88
C THR A 188 27.58 48.87 43.37
N PRO A 189 28.35 49.02 44.46
CA PRO A 189 28.96 50.31 44.76
C PRO A 189 30.02 50.57 43.68
N CYS A 190 29.76 51.53 42.79
CA CYS A 190 30.82 52.06 41.93
C CYS A 190 31.86 52.74 42.83
N PRO A 191 33.14 52.34 42.81
CA PRO A 191 34.19 53.22 43.31
C PRO A 191 34.28 54.38 42.30
N THR A 192 33.99 55.59 42.75
CA THR A 192 34.25 56.81 41.97
C THR A 192 35.76 56.99 41.83
N PHE A 193 36.35 56.37 40.82
CA PHE A 193 37.62 56.84 40.27
C PHE A 193 37.28 58.07 39.41
N GLY A 194 37.65 59.24 39.90
CA GLY A 194 37.54 60.50 39.17
C GLY A 194 38.37 60.45 37.90
N PHE A 195 37.70 60.29 36.77
CA PHE A 195 38.24 60.65 35.47
C PHE A 195 37.61 61.97 35.03
N SER A 196 38.40 63.03 35.12
CA SER A 196 38.13 64.33 34.51
C SER A 196 38.13 64.17 32.99
N TRP A 197 36.97 64.34 32.37
CA TRP A 197 36.86 64.56 30.92
C TRP A 197 36.47 66.02 30.69
N SER A 198 37.38 66.78 30.05
CA SER A 198 37.11 68.08 29.45
C SER A 198 37.13 67.90 27.93
N GLY A 199 36.00 68.11 27.25
CA GLY A 199 35.96 67.98 25.79
C GLY A 199 34.59 68.22 25.15
N TYR A 200 34.30 69.51 24.94
CA TYR A 200 33.40 70.17 23.96
C TYR A 200 32.25 69.42 23.29
N ALA A 201 31.05 69.97 23.50
CA ALA A 201 29.86 69.73 22.70
C ALA A 201 29.93 70.47 21.35
N SER A 202 29.54 69.79 20.28
CA SER A 202 29.12 70.44 19.02
C SER A 202 27.81 69.80 18.54
N ASN A 203 26.81 70.67 18.39
CA ASN A 203 25.52 70.36 17.78
C ASN A 203 25.69 70.15 16.26
N ALA A 204 25.02 69.15 15.71
CA ALA A 204 24.58 69.17 14.32
C ALA A 204 23.22 68.48 14.20
N PHE A 205 22.22 69.29 13.90
CA PHE A 205 20.86 68.98 13.53
C PHE A 205 20.81 68.72 12.00
N GLY A 206 19.92 67.85 11.52
CA GLY A 206 19.56 67.71 10.10
C GLY A 206 19.68 66.27 9.60
N SER A 207 18.58 65.52 9.46
CA SER A 207 17.60 65.53 8.34
C SER A 207 17.96 64.52 7.25
N GLU A 208 17.42 63.31 7.37
CA GLU A 208 16.49 62.62 6.44
C GLU A 208 16.14 61.23 6.99
#